data_AF-A0A0B4EEK9-F1
#
_entry.id   AF-A0A0B4EEK9-F1
#
_cell.length_a   1.000
_cell.length_b   1.000
_cell.length_c   1.000
_cell.angle_alpha   90.00
_cell.angle_beta   90.00
_cell.angle_gamma   90.00
#
_symmetry.space_group_name_H-M   'P 1'
#
loop_
_entity.id
_entity.type
_entity.pdbx_description
1 polymer ?
#
loop_
_entity_poly.entity_id
_entity_poly.type
_entity_poly.pdbx_seq_one_letter_code
_entity_poly.pdbx_strand_id
1 'polypeptide(L)'
;MANFPLALAPGACLSCRQQKQRCDRVIPSCSRCVARVVKCTYQARDQAALRQIASVSQFAADTLVILRGLCPLDVSPAGERALLWAACARQSTFVDDGDAPQASLSCIINDIFDSAGVHVVGTVRSYFDIAHHWLPILDRDNVLASTENFVAQKAVSGVQDDAFALMIVCMYLFITPPCQHANHPVRHTLYQTVKSLFSILQASSDTAAQVLLMQSGIILATHEIGHGMSKDAYETLIACRSLLQRINLHNHITNFAGQTGRHVSLHRLQLDLCLSAITLLDMTVVLSTIDHDLPQLVHPSQVPQDSLLHRASNDDIYGEDAVRNLFARAQHALRLGDMSRSIGSSTDLAQCEAIEKTIYGQIGSYISKTQGGRFPLCETVAMSLSTLMVLYRKTNYLTSAVGDAKSNMAATCAYNLIIDTCRVESELLQRHGWHNSRRPCFLGLCCLLAASVHLDKLCPNGLEDGDARQLRQALTGFSSRWKLGDVLLRQLGNGDGNGFEQRASLSGP
;
A
#
# COMPACT_ATOMS: atom_id res chain seq x y z
N MET A 1 -39.98 2.88 -18.07
CA MET A 1 -39.32 1.57 -18.24
C MET A 1 -39.34 1.26 -19.73
N ALA A 2 -38.20 1.42 -20.40
CA ALA A 2 -38.10 1.21 -21.85
C ALA A 2 -38.10 -0.30 -22.15
N ASN A 3 -39.12 -0.78 -22.86
CA ASN A 3 -39.17 -2.14 -23.40
C ASN A 3 -38.16 -2.26 -24.55
N PHE A 4 -36.96 -2.77 -24.26
CA PHE A 4 -36.10 -3.30 -25.31
C PHE A 4 -36.73 -4.59 -25.85
N PRO A 5 -36.85 -4.76 -27.18
CA PRO A 5 -37.39 -5.99 -27.75
C PRO A 5 -36.42 -7.15 -27.42
N LEU A 6 -36.87 -8.07 -26.57
CA LEU A 6 -36.16 -9.31 -26.28
C LEU A 6 -36.08 -10.12 -27.58
N ALA A 7 -34.87 -10.30 -28.11
CA ALA A 7 -34.64 -11.14 -29.28
C ALA A 7 -34.99 -12.60 -28.92
N LEU A 8 -35.93 -13.18 -29.68
CA LEU A 8 -36.41 -14.54 -29.51
C LEU A 8 -35.77 -15.47 -30.54
N ALA A 9 -35.36 -16.67 -30.09
CA ALA A 9 -34.88 -17.72 -30.96
C ALA A 9 -36.02 -18.36 -31.77
N PRO A 10 -35.75 -18.82 -33.00
CA PRO A 10 -36.76 -19.45 -33.86
C PRO A 10 -37.30 -20.78 -33.29
N GLY A 11 -36.56 -21.42 -32.39
CA GLY A 11 -36.97 -22.66 -31.72
C GLY A 11 -36.55 -22.71 -30.26
N ALA A 12 -37.11 -23.66 -29.52
CA ALA A 12 -36.70 -23.94 -28.14
C ALA A 12 -35.22 -24.33 -28.06
N CYS A 13 -34.53 -23.94 -26.98
CA CYS A 13 -33.14 -24.33 -26.76
C CYS A 13 -33.02 -25.86 -26.61
N LEU A 14 -31.81 -26.39 -26.88
CA LEU A 14 -31.52 -27.83 -26.84
C LEU A 14 -31.85 -28.47 -25.48
N SER A 15 -31.51 -27.80 -24.38
CA SER A 15 -31.77 -28.30 -23.03
C SER A 15 -33.29 -28.43 -22.74
N CYS A 16 -34.08 -27.41 -23.08
CA CYS A 16 -35.53 -27.47 -22.92
C CYS A 16 -36.18 -28.46 -23.88
N ARG A 17 -35.66 -28.60 -25.10
CA ARG A 17 -36.14 -29.55 -26.11
C ARG A 17 -35.90 -31.00 -25.69
N GLN A 18 -34.71 -31.31 -25.18
CA GLN A 18 -34.37 -32.64 -24.66
C GLN A 18 -35.22 -33.01 -23.45
N GLN A 19 -35.44 -32.07 -22.54
CA GLN A 19 -36.24 -32.31 -21.34
C GLN A 19 -37.76 -32.28 -21.58
N LYS A 20 -38.20 -31.91 -22.80
CA LYS A 20 -39.61 -31.71 -23.19
C LYS A 20 -40.32 -30.64 -22.35
N GLN A 21 -39.69 -29.49 -22.20
CA GLN A 21 -40.11 -28.45 -21.26
C GLN A 21 -40.31 -27.10 -21.94
N ARG A 22 -41.18 -26.27 -21.36
CA ARG A 22 -41.49 -24.94 -21.90
C ARG A 22 -40.24 -24.04 -21.92
N CYS A 23 -39.96 -23.45 -23.08
CA CYS A 23 -38.86 -22.52 -23.33
C CYS A 23 -39.45 -21.18 -23.75
N ASP A 24 -39.06 -20.10 -23.07
CA ASP A 24 -39.42 -18.72 -23.39
C ASP A 24 -38.60 -18.15 -24.56
N ARG A 25 -37.60 -18.89 -25.05
CA ARG A 25 -36.81 -18.60 -26.28
C ARG A 25 -36.00 -17.31 -26.23
N VAL A 26 -35.85 -16.69 -25.07
CA VAL A 26 -35.01 -15.51 -24.88
C VAL A 26 -33.55 -15.86 -25.19
N ILE A 27 -32.88 -15.01 -25.97
CA ILE A 27 -31.45 -15.07 -26.27
C ILE A 27 -30.73 -14.09 -25.34
N PRO A 28 -29.55 -14.41 -24.78
CA PRO A 28 -28.71 -15.59 -25.04
C PRO A 28 -29.13 -16.86 -24.30
N SER A 29 -29.86 -16.74 -23.19
CA SER A 29 -30.31 -17.87 -22.38
C SER A 29 -31.79 -17.74 -22.03
N CYS A 30 -32.52 -18.84 -22.15
CA CYS A 30 -33.92 -18.92 -21.76
C CYS A 30 -34.05 -18.83 -20.22
N SER A 31 -35.12 -18.21 -19.69
CA SER A 31 -35.28 -17.95 -18.25
C SER A 31 -35.20 -19.22 -17.41
N ARG A 32 -35.65 -20.35 -17.96
CA ARG A 32 -35.58 -21.65 -17.27
C ARG A 32 -34.14 -22.17 -17.13
N CYS A 33 -33.33 -22.03 -18.17
CA CYS A 33 -31.92 -22.46 -18.13
C CYS A 33 -31.12 -21.58 -17.17
N VAL A 34 -31.42 -20.28 -17.13
CA VAL A 34 -30.84 -19.35 -16.14
C VAL A 34 -31.23 -19.76 -14.72
N ALA A 35 -32.52 -19.94 -14.46
CA ALA A 35 -33.02 -20.31 -13.13
C ALA A 35 -32.48 -21.67 -12.63
N ARG A 36 -32.11 -22.57 -13.54
CA ARG A 36 -31.54 -23.89 -13.21
C ARG A 36 -30.02 -23.96 -13.31
N VAL A 37 -29.36 -22.87 -13.72
CA VAL A 37 -27.90 -22.82 -13.95
C VAL A 37 -27.43 -23.95 -14.90
N VAL A 38 -28.20 -24.19 -15.97
CA VAL A 38 -27.88 -25.21 -16.98
C VAL A 38 -27.54 -24.53 -18.31
N LYS A 39 -26.54 -25.04 -19.03
CA LYS A 39 -26.09 -24.53 -20.32
C LYS A 39 -27.26 -24.39 -21.32
N CYS A 40 -27.57 -23.17 -21.72
CA CYS A 40 -28.59 -22.87 -22.73
C CYS A 40 -27.92 -22.79 -24.11
N THR A 41 -28.30 -23.66 -25.04
CA THR A 41 -27.73 -23.67 -26.40
C THR A 41 -28.84 -23.75 -27.43
N TYR A 42 -28.85 -22.88 -28.43
CA TYR A 42 -29.80 -22.91 -29.56
C TYR A 42 -29.13 -23.52 -30.80
N GLN A 43 -29.87 -24.29 -31.62
CA GLN A 43 -29.36 -24.80 -32.89
C GLN A 43 -29.24 -23.65 -33.90
N ALA A 44 -28.02 -23.27 -34.24
CA ALA A 44 -27.75 -22.20 -35.20
C ALA A 44 -27.90 -22.74 -36.63
N ARG A 45 -28.88 -22.23 -37.38
CA ARG A 45 -28.91 -22.41 -38.84
C ARG A 45 -28.13 -21.34 -39.61
N ASP A 46 -27.72 -20.24 -38.97
CA ASP A 46 -26.89 -19.22 -39.61
C ASP A 46 -25.81 -18.72 -38.64
N GLN A 47 -24.66 -19.40 -38.66
CA GLN A 47 -23.48 -19.03 -37.85
C GLN A 47 -22.84 -17.70 -38.28
N ALA A 48 -23.14 -17.18 -39.48
CA ALA A 48 -22.51 -15.96 -39.99
C ALA A 48 -23.08 -14.67 -39.34
N ALA A 49 -24.41 -14.58 -39.18
CA ALA A 49 -25.07 -13.40 -38.61
C ALA A 49 -24.91 -13.32 -37.07
N LEU A 50 -24.90 -14.48 -36.39
CA LEU A 50 -24.61 -14.55 -34.97
C LEU A 50 -23.14 -14.20 -34.67
N ARG A 51 -22.18 -14.53 -35.55
CA ARG A 51 -20.78 -14.13 -35.39
C ARG A 51 -20.58 -12.61 -35.52
N GLN A 52 -21.35 -11.90 -36.34
CA GLN A 52 -21.21 -10.45 -36.47
C GLN A 52 -21.78 -9.68 -35.27
N ILE A 53 -22.95 -10.08 -34.76
CA ILE A 53 -23.53 -9.45 -33.55
C ILE A 53 -22.82 -9.90 -32.28
N ALA A 54 -22.37 -11.17 -32.22
CA ALA A 54 -21.55 -11.65 -31.13
C ALA A 54 -20.17 -11.01 -31.18
N SER A 55 -19.52 -10.80 -32.33
CA SER A 55 -18.16 -10.22 -32.37
C SER A 55 -18.05 -8.89 -31.63
N VAL A 56 -18.99 -7.95 -31.79
CA VAL A 56 -18.98 -6.66 -31.08
C VAL A 56 -19.22 -6.83 -29.56
N SER A 57 -20.01 -7.83 -29.16
CA SER A 57 -20.26 -8.17 -27.75
C SER A 57 -19.19 -9.10 -27.13
N GLN A 58 -18.43 -9.83 -27.94
CA GLN A 58 -17.35 -10.75 -27.56
C GLN A 58 -16.02 -10.01 -27.47
N PHE A 59 -15.75 -9.05 -28.36
CA PHE A 59 -14.62 -8.13 -28.22
C PHE A 59 -14.70 -7.38 -26.87
N ALA A 60 -15.88 -6.98 -26.42
CA ALA A 60 -16.07 -6.37 -25.09
C ALA A 60 -16.02 -7.39 -23.92
N ALA A 61 -16.33 -8.67 -24.15
CA ALA A 61 -16.34 -9.72 -23.13
C ALA A 61 -14.98 -10.42 -22.93
N ASP A 62 -14.10 -10.40 -23.94
CA ASP A 62 -12.78 -11.02 -23.91
C ASP A 62 -11.64 -10.01 -23.64
N THR A 63 -11.94 -8.70 -23.56
CA THR A 63 -10.92 -7.71 -23.19
C THR A 63 -10.54 -7.90 -21.73
N LEU A 64 -9.27 -8.18 -21.44
CA LEU A 64 -8.78 -8.39 -20.06
C LEU A 64 -8.71 -7.09 -19.24
N VAL A 65 -8.73 -5.94 -19.93
CA VAL A 65 -8.49 -4.61 -19.34
C VAL A 65 -9.67 -3.67 -19.54
N ILE A 66 -9.81 -2.70 -18.64
CA ILE A 66 -10.72 -1.57 -18.76
C ILE A 66 -9.88 -0.30 -18.87
N LEU A 67 -9.86 0.32 -20.05
CA LEU A 67 -9.18 1.60 -20.28
C LEU A 67 -10.21 2.73 -20.33
N ARG A 68 -10.13 3.67 -19.38
CA ARG A 68 -11.03 4.83 -19.29
C ARG A 68 -10.26 6.14 -19.55
N GLY A 69 -9.92 6.39 -20.81
CA GLY A 69 -9.21 7.62 -21.21
C GLY A 69 -7.89 7.78 -20.46
N LEU A 70 -7.76 8.86 -19.67
CA LEU A 70 -6.55 9.16 -18.86
C LEU A 70 -6.51 8.44 -17.50
N CYS A 71 -7.45 7.52 -17.22
CA CYS A 71 -7.42 6.77 -15.97
C CYS A 71 -6.33 5.70 -15.98
N PRO A 72 -5.76 5.38 -14.80
CA PRO A 72 -4.93 4.19 -14.62
C PRO A 72 -5.61 2.92 -15.13
N LEU A 73 -4.78 1.95 -15.53
CA LEU A 73 -5.20 0.58 -15.82
C LEU A 73 -6.09 0.02 -14.70
N ASP A 74 -7.25 -0.51 -15.09
CA ASP A 74 -8.07 -1.38 -14.25
C ASP A 74 -8.37 -2.67 -15.03
N VAL A 75 -8.63 -3.77 -14.33
CA VAL A 75 -8.93 -5.05 -14.98
C VAL A 75 -10.42 -5.20 -15.22
N SER A 76 -10.78 -5.89 -16.31
CA SER A 76 -12.17 -6.26 -16.56
C SER A 76 -12.57 -7.45 -15.68
N PRO A 77 -13.87 -7.74 -15.51
CA PRO A 77 -14.31 -8.99 -14.87
C PRO A 77 -13.75 -10.24 -15.54
N ALA A 78 -13.49 -10.21 -16.85
CA ALA A 78 -12.85 -11.30 -17.57
C ALA A 78 -11.36 -11.42 -17.23
N GLY A 79 -10.65 -10.27 -17.14
CA GLY A 79 -9.26 -10.21 -16.71
C GLY A 79 -9.06 -10.69 -15.27
N GLU A 80 -9.90 -10.21 -14.35
CA GLU A 80 -9.92 -10.66 -12.95
C GLU A 80 -10.09 -12.19 -12.87
N ARG A 81 -11.08 -12.74 -13.57
CA ARG A 81 -11.32 -14.19 -13.60
C ARG A 81 -10.13 -14.95 -14.17
N ALA A 82 -9.52 -14.46 -15.25
CA ALA A 82 -8.38 -15.11 -15.89
C ALA A 82 -7.17 -15.16 -14.93
N LEU A 83 -6.87 -14.04 -14.28
CA LEU A 83 -5.80 -13.95 -13.28
C LEU A 83 -6.03 -14.90 -12.10
N LEU A 84 -7.22 -14.87 -11.49
CA LEU A 84 -7.54 -15.72 -10.35
C LEU A 84 -7.53 -17.21 -10.72
N TRP A 85 -8.04 -17.55 -11.89
CA TRP A 85 -8.04 -18.93 -12.37
C TRP A 85 -6.62 -19.45 -12.60
N ALA A 86 -5.74 -18.66 -13.24
CA ALA A 86 -4.35 -19.04 -13.44
C ALA A 86 -3.59 -19.21 -12.12
N ALA A 87 -3.84 -18.33 -11.14
CA ALA A 87 -3.23 -18.45 -9.81
C ALA A 87 -3.67 -19.72 -9.07
N CYS A 88 -4.97 -20.06 -9.12
CA CYS A 88 -5.52 -21.23 -8.45
C CYS A 88 -5.13 -22.55 -9.13
N ALA A 89 -5.15 -22.59 -10.46
CA ALA A 89 -4.97 -23.84 -11.19
C ALA A 89 -3.57 -24.43 -11.08
N ARG A 90 -2.56 -23.62 -10.74
CA ARG A 90 -1.22 -24.11 -10.39
C ARG A 90 -1.19 -25.04 -9.18
N GLN A 91 -2.17 -24.92 -8.30
CA GLN A 91 -2.32 -25.79 -7.14
C GLN A 91 -3.09 -27.07 -7.49
N SER A 92 -3.69 -27.15 -8.68
CA SER A 92 -4.45 -28.31 -9.11
C SER A 92 -3.52 -29.41 -9.63
N THR A 93 -3.74 -30.63 -9.15
CA THR A 93 -3.08 -31.85 -9.63
C THR A 93 -3.83 -32.50 -10.80
N PHE A 94 -4.92 -31.89 -11.25
CA PHE A 94 -5.74 -32.36 -12.36
C PHE A 94 -5.12 -31.91 -13.67
N VAL A 95 -4.57 -32.86 -14.42
CA VAL A 95 -4.18 -32.65 -15.82
C VAL A 95 -5.47 -32.68 -16.63
N ASP A 96 -5.86 -31.54 -17.18
CA ASP A 96 -6.98 -31.49 -18.12
C ASP A 96 -6.53 -32.14 -19.44
N ASP A 97 -7.32 -33.08 -19.95
CA ASP A 97 -7.03 -33.93 -21.13
C ASP A 97 -7.19 -33.15 -22.47
N GLY A 98 -7.09 -31.82 -22.41
CA GLY A 98 -7.33 -30.88 -23.51
C GLY A 98 -6.06 -30.18 -23.99
N ASP A 99 -5.82 -30.26 -25.30
CA ASP A 99 -4.63 -29.83 -26.07
C ASP A 99 -4.19 -28.33 -26.00
N ALA A 100 -4.63 -27.55 -25.01
CA ALA A 100 -4.17 -26.17 -24.83
C ALA A 100 -3.33 -26.02 -23.55
N PRO A 101 -2.03 -25.65 -23.65
CA PRO A 101 -1.24 -25.37 -22.46
C PRO A 101 -1.88 -24.23 -21.68
N GLN A 102 -2.18 -24.48 -20.41
CA GLN A 102 -2.77 -23.50 -19.52
C GLN A 102 -1.83 -22.30 -19.37
N ALA A 103 -2.32 -21.09 -19.66
CA ALA A 103 -1.53 -19.87 -19.53
C ALA A 103 -1.14 -19.61 -18.07
N SER A 104 0.16 -19.37 -17.81
CA SER A 104 0.63 -19.02 -16.47
C SER A 104 0.17 -17.61 -16.07
N LEU A 105 0.13 -17.35 -14.76
CA LEU A 105 -0.24 -16.03 -14.24
C LEU A 105 0.71 -14.95 -14.78
N SER A 106 2.00 -15.24 -14.88
CA SER A 106 2.99 -14.36 -15.49
C SER A 106 2.65 -13.94 -16.92
N CYS A 107 2.21 -14.87 -17.78
CA CYS A 107 1.81 -14.58 -19.16
C CYS A 107 0.56 -13.70 -19.19
N ILE A 108 -0.46 -14.02 -18.40
CA ILE A 108 -1.70 -13.23 -18.36
C ILE A 108 -1.43 -11.79 -17.87
N ILE A 109 -0.57 -11.60 -16.87
CA ILE A 109 -0.16 -10.27 -16.42
C ILE A 109 0.57 -9.51 -17.54
N ASN A 110 1.45 -10.19 -18.27
CA ASN A 110 2.17 -9.60 -19.40
C ASN A 110 1.19 -9.16 -20.50
N ASP A 111 0.25 -10.04 -20.90
CA ASP A 111 -0.79 -9.75 -21.89
C ASP A 111 -1.69 -8.58 -21.46
N ILE A 112 -2.02 -8.48 -20.17
CA ILE A 112 -2.76 -7.36 -19.59
C ILE A 112 -1.98 -6.05 -19.73
N PHE A 113 -0.68 -6.05 -19.41
CA PHE A 113 0.15 -4.86 -19.56
C PHE A 113 0.33 -4.44 -21.01
N ASP A 114 0.52 -5.39 -21.92
CA ASP A 114 0.63 -5.13 -23.35
C ASP A 114 -0.69 -4.56 -23.91
N SER A 115 -1.82 -5.17 -23.54
CA SER A 115 -3.16 -4.69 -23.92
C SER A 115 -3.45 -3.28 -23.38
N ALA A 116 -2.88 -2.93 -22.23
CA ALA A 116 -3.02 -1.63 -21.60
C ALA A 116 -2.00 -0.58 -22.07
N GLY A 117 -1.00 -0.98 -22.88
CA GLY A 117 0.12 -0.12 -23.26
C GLY A 117 1.03 0.28 -22.10
N VAL A 118 1.12 -0.55 -21.05
CA VAL A 118 1.98 -0.30 -19.89
C VAL A 118 3.44 -0.64 -20.24
N HIS A 119 4.33 0.36 -20.15
CA HIS A 119 5.75 0.15 -20.38
C HIS A 119 6.44 -0.47 -19.14
N VAL A 120 6.42 -1.80 -19.04
CA VAL A 120 6.87 -2.59 -17.87
C VAL A 120 8.28 -2.22 -17.37
N VAL A 121 9.27 -2.12 -18.28
CA VAL A 121 10.64 -1.72 -17.89
C VAL A 121 10.68 -0.30 -17.30
N GLY A 122 9.84 0.59 -17.81
CA GLY A 122 9.71 1.96 -17.31
C GLY A 122 9.05 2.00 -15.94
N THR A 123 8.07 1.11 -15.69
CA THR A 123 7.45 0.92 -14.38
C THR A 123 8.50 0.55 -13.33
N VAL A 124 9.32 -0.46 -13.63
CA VAL A 124 10.37 -0.95 -12.73
C VAL A 124 11.42 0.14 -12.48
N ARG A 125 11.89 0.83 -13.52
CA ARG A 125 12.84 1.96 -13.37
C ARG A 125 12.27 3.07 -12.50
N SER A 126 11.01 3.44 -12.73
CA SER A 126 10.33 4.48 -11.93
C SER A 126 10.20 4.08 -10.47
N TYR A 127 9.93 2.80 -10.17
CA TYR A 127 9.93 2.30 -8.79
C TYR A 127 11.30 2.50 -8.16
N PHE A 128 12.39 2.13 -8.84
CA PHE A 128 13.73 2.31 -8.29
C PHE A 128 14.08 3.78 -8.07
N ASP A 129 13.66 4.67 -8.96
CA ASP A 129 13.92 6.11 -8.83
C ASP A 129 13.14 6.74 -7.67
N ILE A 130 11.93 6.24 -7.37
CA ILE A 130 11.05 6.79 -6.32
C ILE A 130 11.30 6.14 -4.95
N ALA A 131 11.46 4.81 -4.89
CA ALA A 131 11.39 4.05 -3.65
C ALA A 131 12.76 3.58 -3.13
N HIS A 132 13.68 3.20 -4.02
CA HIS A 132 14.83 2.38 -3.64
C HIS A 132 15.75 3.03 -2.60
N HIS A 133 15.87 4.35 -2.59
CA HIS A 133 16.73 5.04 -1.62
C HIS A 133 16.24 4.88 -0.17
N TRP A 134 14.93 4.85 0.06
CA TRP A 134 14.34 4.70 1.40
C TRP A 134 13.77 3.29 1.65
N LEU A 135 13.61 2.49 0.61
CA LEU A 135 13.15 1.09 0.67
C LEU A 135 14.04 0.17 -0.18
N PRO A 136 15.33 -0.01 0.16
CA PRO A 136 16.27 -0.86 -0.56
C PRO A 136 16.06 -2.35 -0.25
N ILE A 137 14.84 -2.86 -0.44
CA ILE A 137 14.52 -4.29 -0.21
C ILE A 137 14.75 -5.15 -1.44
N LEU A 138 15.11 -4.57 -2.58
CA LEU A 138 15.33 -5.27 -3.85
C LEU A 138 16.72 -5.02 -4.39
N ASP A 139 17.31 -6.04 -5.00
CA ASP A 139 18.52 -5.90 -5.82
C ASP A 139 18.14 -5.31 -7.20
N ARG A 140 18.64 -4.11 -7.50
CA ARG A 140 18.26 -3.36 -8.70
C ARG A 140 18.62 -4.09 -9.99
N ASP A 141 19.83 -4.61 -10.07
CA ASP A 141 20.36 -5.19 -11.30
C ASP A 141 19.68 -6.54 -11.59
N ASN A 142 19.47 -7.36 -10.56
CA ASN A 142 18.75 -8.62 -10.69
C ASN A 142 17.29 -8.41 -11.10
N VAL A 143 16.60 -7.44 -10.50
CA VAL A 143 15.20 -7.15 -10.87
C VAL A 143 15.09 -6.63 -12.30
N LEU A 144 16.01 -5.74 -12.73
CA LEU A 144 16.03 -5.26 -14.11
C LEU A 144 16.28 -6.39 -15.12
N ALA A 145 17.23 -7.27 -14.85
CA ALA A 145 17.50 -8.44 -15.69
C ALA A 145 16.28 -9.40 -15.75
N SER A 146 15.67 -9.69 -14.61
CA SER A 146 14.44 -10.51 -14.56
C SER A 146 13.26 -9.85 -15.27
N THR A 147 13.20 -8.51 -15.29
CA THR A 147 12.18 -7.75 -16.03
C THR A 147 12.33 -7.93 -17.53
N GLU A 148 13.55 -7.91 -18.05
CA GLU A 148 13.82 -8.18 -19.48
C GLU A 148 13.39 -9.59 -19.87
N ASN A 149 13.63 -10.58 -19.01
CA ASN A 149 13.19 -11.96 -19.23
C ASN A 149 11.66 -12.10 -19.20
N PHE A 150 11.00 -11.40 -18.26
CA PHE A 150 9.54 -11.33 -18.17
C PHE A 150 8.91 -10.73 -19.42
N VAL A 151 9.40 -9.57 -19.88
CA VAL A 151 8.88 -8.88 -21.07
C VAL A 151 9.11 -9.70 -22.33
N ALA A 152 10.28 -10.32 -22.48
CA ALA A 152 10.58 -11.17 -23.62
C ALA A 152 9.87 -12.53 -23.58
N GLN A 153 9.08 -12.82 -22.52
CA GLN A 153 8.44 -14.10 -22.26
C GLN A 153 9.42 -15.30 -22.39
N LYS A 154 10.68 -15.07 -22.00
CA LYS A 154 11.76 -16.08 -22.08
C LYS A 154 11.80 -17.00 -20.87
N ALA A 155 11.08 -16.66 -19.81
CA ALA A 155 11.05 -17.43 -18.58
C ALA A 155 10.21 -18.71 -18.73
N VAL A 156 10.70 -19.81 -18.15
CA VAL A 156 9.95 -21.07 -18.07
C VAL A 156 8.94 -20.93 -16.95
N SER A 157 7.64 -20.75 -17.28
CA SER A 157 6.50 -20.48 -16.39
C SER A 157 6.50 -21.14 -15.00
N GLY A 158 7.36 -20.66 -14.11
CA GLY A 158 7.61 -21.19 -12.77
C GLY A 158 6.85 -20.41 -11.70
N VAL A 159 6.79 -20.98 -10.49
CA VAL A 159 6.15 -20.32 -9.33
C VAL A 159 6.84 -18.99 -9.01
N GLN A 160 8.16 -18.92 -9.23
CA GLN A 160 8.94 -17.69 -9.05
C GLN A 160 8.56 -16.60 -10.07
N ASP A 161 8.23 -16.99 -11.32
CA ASP A 161 7.81 -16.03 -12.34
C ASP A 161 6.45 -15.42 -12.02
N ASP A 162 5.54 -16.20 -11.43
CA ASP A 162 4.23 -15.70 -11.01
C ASP A 162 4.36 -14.75 -9.81
N ALA A 163 5.24 -15.06 -8.85
CA ALA A 163 5.57 -14.17 -7.75
C ALA A 163 6.25 -12.88 -8.23
N PHE A 164 7.16 -13.00 -9.21
CA PHE A 164 7.83 -11.86 -9.84
C PHE A 164 6.85 -10.99 -10.64
N ALA A 165 5.92 -11.60 -11.38
CA ALA A 165 4.87 -10.87 -12.10
C ALA A 165 3.97 -10.09 -11.14
N LEU A 166 3.58 -10.69 -9.99
CA LEU A 166 2.86 -9.97 -8.94
C LEU A 166 3.66 -8.77 -8.41
N MET A 167 4.98 -8.91 -8.23
CA MET A 167 5.85 -7.81 -7.81
C MET A 167 5.80 -6.65 -8.81
N ILE A 168 5.83 -6.91 -10.12
CA ILE A 168 5.71 -5.88 -11.16
C ILE A 168 4.36 -5.17 -11.04
N VAL A 169 3.26 -5.89 -10.80
CA VAL A 169 1.95 -5.27 -10.59
C VAL A 169 1.92 -4.42 -9.32
N CYS A 170 2.53 -4.86 -8.22
CA CYS A 170 2.67 -4.04 -7.01
C CYS A 170 3.50 -2.78 -7.27
N MET A 171 4.59 -2.86 -8.03
CA MET A 171 5.36 -1.70 -8.46
C MET A 171 4.52 -0.76 -9.30
N TYR A 172 3.74 -1.28 -10.25
CA TYR A 172 2.82 -0.50 -11.07
C TYR A 172 1.81 0.26 -10.20
N LEU A 173 1.14 -0.42 -9.27
CA LEU A 173 0.23 0.23 -8.32
C LEU A 173 0.93 1.33 -7.52
N PHE A 174 2.13 1.07 -7.01
CA PHE A 174 2.90 2.04 -6.22
C PHE A 174 3.31 3.29 -7.00
N ILE A 175 3.75 3.14 -8.26
CA ILE A 175 4.23 4.29 -9.03
C ILE A 175 3.09 5.14 -9.59
N THR A 176 1.89 4.56 -9.74
CA THR A 176 0.77 5.15 -10.46
C THR A 176 0.00 6.12 -9.56
N PRO A 177 -0.16 7.39 -9.98
CA PRO A 177 -0.97 8.34 -9.22
C PRO A 177 -2.46 7.95 -9.25
N PRO A 178 -3.24 8.34 -8.23
CA PRO A 178 -4.63 8.00 -8.16
C PRO A 178 -5.42 8.69 -9.27
N CYS A 179 -6.50 8.04 -9.67
CA CYS A 179 -7.47 8.64 -10.55
C CYS A 179 -8.10 9.89 -9.90
N GLN A 180 -8.19 10.99 -10.65
CA GLN A 180 -8.79 12.25 -10.18
C GLN A 180 -10.32 12.29 -10.35
N HIS A 181 -10.92 11.30 -11.02
CA HIS A 181 -12.37 11.20 -11.13
C HIS A 181 -13.01 10.85 -9.78
N ALA A 182 -13.95 11.69 -9.32
CA ALA A 182 -14.60 11.57 -8.01
C ALA A 182 -15.33 10.23 -7.79
N ASN A 183 -15.80 9.57 -8.86
CA ASN A 183 -16.56 8.32 -8.77
C ASN A 183 -15.69 7.06 -8.78
N HIS A 184 -14.37 7.19 -8.91
CA HIS A 184 -13.48 6.02 -8.92
C HIS A 184 -13.04 5.68 -7.50
N PRO A 185 -13.33 4.45 -7.02
CA PRO A 185 -12.93 4.04 -5.68
C PRO A 185 -11.41 3.90 -5.60
N VAL A 186 -10.87 4.18 -4.41
CA VAL A 186 -9.46 3.90 -4.11
C VAL A 186 -9.17 2.40 -4.26
N ARG A 187 -10.09 1.55 -3.78
CA ARG A 187 -10.10 0.10 -3.98
C ARG A 187 -10.71 -0.26 -5.34
N HIS A 188 -9.97 0.00 -6.40
CA HIS A 188 -10.33 -0.39 -7.76
C HIS A 188 -10.08 -1.89 -7.99
N THR A 189 -10.61 -2.44 -9.09
CA THR A 189 -10.66 -3.90 -9.30
C THR A 189 -9.26 -4.50 -9.38
N LEU A 190 -8.31 -3.88 -10.07
CA LEU A 190 -6.92 -4.36 -10.15
C LEU A 190 -6.28 -4.52 -8.76
N TYR A 191 -6.39 -3.52 -7.89
CA TYR A 191 -5.90 -3.62 -6.51
C TYR A 191 -6.55 -4.78 -5.74
N GLN A 192 -7.87 -4.95 -5.86
CA GLN A 192 -8.57 -6.05 -5.18
C GLN A 192 -8.13 -7.42 -5.72
N THR A 193 -7.97 -7.54 -7.04
CA THR A 193 -7.44 -8.76 -7.67
C THR A 193 -6.03 -9.04 -7.18
N VAL A 194 -5.15 -8.03 -7.09
CA VAL A 194 -3.78 -8.16 -6.55
C VAL A 194 -3.80 -8.65 -5.11
N LYS A 195 -4.71 -8.17 -4.25
CA LYS A 195 -4.89 -8.69 -2.89
C LYS A 195 -5.26 -10.16 -2.89
N SER A 196 -6.20 -10.57 -3.73
CA SER A 196 -6.58 -11.98 -3.87
C SER A 196 -5.43 -12.85 -4.37
N LEU A 197 -4.70 -12.39 -5.40
CA LEU A 197 -3.51 -13.08 -5.92
C LEU A 197 -2.44 -13.23 -4.84
N PHE A 198 -2.16 -12.16 -4.09
CA PHE A 198 -1.21 -12.19 -2.99
C PHE A 198 -1.61 -13.24 -1.93
N SER A 199 -2.90 -13.35 -1.59
CA SER A 199 -3.39 -14.39 -0.67
C SER A 199 -3.26 -15.81 -1.24
N ILE A 200 -3.56 -16.02 -2.53
CA ILE A 200 -3.51 -17.34 -3.17
C ILE A 200 -2.06 -17.84 -3.29
N LEU A 201 -1.14 -16.99 -3.75
CA LEU A 201 0.25 -17.37 -4.02
C LEU A 201 1.04 -17.66 -2.74
N GLN A 202 0.62 -17.15 -1.58
CA GLN A 202 1.23 -17.45 -0.28
C GLN A 202 1.20 -18.95 0.09
N ALA A 203 0.36 -19.75 -0.56
CA ALA A 203 0.34 -21.21 -0.39
C ALA A 203 1.59 -21.91 -0.95
N SER A 204 2.44 -21.22 -1.72
CA SER A 204 3.69 -21.78 -2.25
C SER A 204 4.61 -22.30 -1.14
N SER A 205 5.26 -23.44 -1.40
CA SER A 205 6.33 -24.01 -0.57
C SER A 205 7.73 -23.55 -0.99
N ASP A 206 7.88 -22.91 -2.15
CA ASP A 206 9.17 -22.43 -2.67
C ASP A 206 9.65 -21.19 -1.91
N THR A 207 10.83 -21.28 -1.29
CA THR A 207 11.38 -20.21 -0.46
C THR A 207 11.68 -18.93 -1.24
N ALA A 208 12.19 -19.05 -2.48
CA ALA A 208 12.50 -17.89 -3.31
C ALA A 208 11.23 -17.14 -3.71
N ALA A 209 10.17 -17.87 -4.10
CA ALA A 209 8.85 -17.28 -4.35
C ALA A 209 8.28 -16.62 -3.07
N GLN A 210 8.44 -17.22 -1.89
CA GLN A 210 7.99 -16.60 -0.63
C GLN A 210 8.72 -15.29 -0.33
N VAL A 211 10.02 -15.19 -0.64
CA VAL A 211 10.79 -13.93 -0.51
C VAL A 211 10.24 -12.86 -1.48
N LEU A 212 10.03 -13.22 -2.74
CA LEU A 212 9.43 -12.31 -3.74
C LEU A 212 8.02 -11.86 -3.35
N LEU A 213 7.20 -12.77 -2.81
CA LEU A 213 5.86 -12.44 -2.30
C LEU A 213 5.95 -11.49 -1.10
N MET A 214 6.86 -11.73 -0.15
CA MET A 214 7.07 -10.82 0.97
C MET A 214 7.49 -9.43 0.50
N GLN A 215 8.42 -9.34 -0.46
CA GLN A 215 8.82 -8.07 -1.08
C GLN A 215 7.65 -7.39 -1.79
N SER A 216 6.84 -8.16 -2.53
CA SER A 216 5.63 -7.67 -3.22
C SER A 216 4.60 -7.11 -2.24
N GLY A 217 4.39 -7.80 -1.12
CA GLY A 217 3.49 -7.36 -0.06
C GLY A 217 3.99 -6.09 0.64
N ILE A 218 5.30 -5.94 0.85
CA ILE A 218 5.88 -4.70 1.40
C ILE A 218 5.62 -3.52 0.45
N ILE A 219 5.77 -3.70 -0.86
CA ILE A 219 5.45 -2.67 -1.88
C ILE A 219 3.94 -2.39 -1.94
N LEU A 220 3.10 -3.42 -1.79
CA LEU A 220 1.65 -3.24 -1.75
C LEU A 220 1.23 -2.44 -0.51
N ALA A 221 1.82 -2.72 0.65
CA ALA A 221 1.57 -2.00 1.88
C ALA A 221 1.97 -0.52 1.80
N THR A 222 3.05 -0.18 1.08
CA THR A 222 3.41 1.23 0.87
C THR A 222 2.39 1.97 0.02
N HIS A 223 1.84 1.33 -1.02
CA HIS A 223 0.70 1.86 -1.76
C HIS A 223 -0.53 2.05 -0.85
N GLU A 224 -0.88 1.04 -0.05
CA GLU A 224 -2.02 1.10 0.88
C GLU A 224 -1.87 2.26 1.89
N ILE A 225 -0.68 2.47 2.46
CA ILE A 225 -0.36 3.62 3.32
C ILE A 225 -0.57 4.94 2.59
N GLY A 226 -0.03 5.08 1.38
CA GLY A 226 -0.12 6.32 0.60
C GLY A 226 -1.55 6.69 0.22
N HIS A 227 -2.43 5.71 0.09
CA HIS A 227 -3.85 5.95 -0.17
C HIS A 227 -4.73 6.03 1.10
N GLY A 228 -4.13 5.98 2.29
CA GLY A 228 -4.84 6.05 3.57
C GLY A 228 -5.67 4.80 3.90
N MET A 229 -5.30 3.66 3.32
CA MET A 229 -5.92 2.35 3.56
C MET A 229 -5.22 1.62 4.71
N SER A 230 -5.21 2.22 5.91
CA SER A 230 -4.40 1.75 7.04
C SER A 230 -4.72 0.32 7.49
N LYS A 231 -6.00 -0.08 7.48
CA LYS A 231 -6.42 -1.46 7.80
C LYS A 231 -5.87 -2.45 6.78
N ASP A 232 -6.00 -2.15 5.48
CA ASP A 232 -5.49 -3.01 4.42
C ASP A 232 -3.96 -3.12 4.48
N ALA A 233 -3.27 -2.00 4.72
CA ALA A 233 -1.82 -1.95 4.94
C ALA A 233 -1.40 -2.85 6.11
N TYR A 234 -2.10 -2.74 7.23
CA TYR A 234 -1.85 -3.54 8.41
C TYR A 234 -2.01 -5.05 8.15
N GLU A 235 -3.10 -5.44 7.46
CA GLU A 235 -3.34 -6.83 7.04
C GLU A 235 -2.24 -7.37 6.10
N THR A 236 -1.81 -6.56 5.13
CA THR A 236 -0.72 -6.91 4.22
C THR A 236 0.60 -7.10 4.98
N LEU A 237 0.91 -6.23 5.93
CA LEU A 237 2.12 -6.34 6.75
C LEU A 237 2.08 -7.58 7.65
N ILE A 238 0.93 -7.94 8.21
CA ILE A 238 0.76 -9.22 8.95
C ILE A 238 1.15 -10.39 8.06
N ALA A 239 0.60 -10.45 6.85
CA ALA A 239 0.92 -11.52 5.91
C ALA A 239 2.42 -11.57 5.57
N CYS A 240 3.06 -10.41 5.35
CA CYS A 240 4.51 -10.32 5.12
C CYS A 240 5.30 -10.84 6.33
N ARG A 241 4.88 -10.50 7.55
CA ARG A 241 5.50 -10.97 8.78
C ARG A 241 5.37 -12.48 8.94
N SER A 242 4.21 -13.05 8.61
CA SER A 242 3.98 -14.50 8.63
C SER A 242 4.85 -15.23 7.59
N LEU A 243 5.01 -14.66 6.38
CA LEU A 243 5.95 -15.19 5.37
C LEU A 243 7.38 -15.20 5.89
N LEU A 244 7.84 -14.10 6.51
CA LEU A 244 9.18 -14.03 7.12
C LEU A 244 9.39 -15.13 8.17
N GLN A 245 8.40 -15.34 9.05
CA GLN A 245 8.45 -16.39 10.07
C GLN A 245 8.54 -17.79 9.45
N ARG A 246 7.74 -18.06 8.41
CA ARG A 246 7.75 -19.33 7.67
C ARG A 246 9.10 -19.59 7.01
N ILE A 247 9.68 -18.59 6.34
CA ILE A 247 11.01 -18.69 5.70
C ILE A 247 12.08 -18.98 6.76
N ASN A 248 12.08 -18.24 7.88
CA ASN A 248 13.05 -18.46 8.95
C ASN A 248 12.92 -19.88 9.54
N LEU A 249 11.70 -20.34 9.80
CA LEU A 249 11.46 -21.69 10.29
C LEU A 249 11.98 -22.76 9.31
N HIS A 250 11.71 -22.59 8.01
CA HIS A 250 12.23 -23.49 6.98
C HIS A 250 13.76 -23.52 6.98
N ASN A 251 14.41 -22.35 7.01
CA ASN A 251 15.87 -22.25 7.06
C ASN A 251 16.47 -22.88 8.32
N HIS A 252 15.83 -22.72 9.48
CA HIS A 252 16.27 -23.36 10.71
C HIS A 252 16.23 -24.89 10.57
N ILE A 253 15.18 -25.45 9.95
CA ILE A 253 15.06 -26.89 9.71
C ILE A 253 16.13 -27.38 8.72
N THR A 254 16.37 -26.65 7.62
CA THR A 254 17.30 -27.06 6.56
C THR A 254 18.77 -26.79 6.87
N ASN A 255 19.11 -25.79 7.69
CA ASN A 255 20.50 -25.47 8.05
C ASN A 255 21.15 -26.55 8.94
N PHE A 256 20.37 -27.42 9.58
CA PHE A 256 20.90 -28.65 10.19
C PHE A 256 21.53 -29.61 9.15
N ALA A 257 21.29 -29.41 7.85
CA ALA A 257 21.80 -30.24 6.76
C ALA A 257 23.04 -29.66 6.02
N GLY A 258 23.66 -28.59 6.52
CA GLY A 258 24.94 -28.06 6.05
C GLY A 258 24.86 -27.21 4.77
N GLN A 259 24.98 -25.88 4.91
CA GLN A 259 25.08 -24.94 3.77
C GLN A 259 26.34 -24.05 3.87
N THR A 260 26.85 -23.62 2.71
CA THR A 260 28.08 -22.83 2.54
C THR A 260 27.91 -21.34 2.91
N GLY A 261 28.92 -20.73 3.53
CA GLY A 261 28.78 -19.45 4.26
C GLY A 261 28.43 -18.19 3.46
N ARG A 262 28.77 -18.08 2.16
CA ARG A 262 28.51 -16.85 1.37
C ARG A 262 27.05 -16.71 0.94
N HIS A 263 26.41 -17.80 0.53
CA HIS A 263 24.99 -17.80 0.13
C HIS A 263 24.07 -17.52 1.33
N VAL A 264 24.43 -18.05 2.50
CA VAL A 264 23.74 -17.78 3.77
C VAL A 264 23.78 -16.29 4.13
N SER A 265 24.88 -15.59 3.86
CA SER A 265 25.02 -14.17 4.19
C SER A 265 24.13 -13.23 3.36
N LEU A 266 24.00 -13.47 2.05
CA LEU A 266 23.15 -12.66 1.16
C LEU A 266 21.66 -12.91 1.43
N HIS A 267 21.28 -14.18 1.60
CA HIS A 267 19.91 -14.53 1.93
C HIS A 267 19.48 -13.90 3.26
N ARG A 268 20.36 -13.92 4.26
CA ARG A 268 20.12 -13.28 5.55
C ARG A 268 19.98 -11.76 5.46
N LEU A 269 20.83 -11.10 4.67
CA LEU A 269 20.70 -9.66 4.43
C LEU A 269 19.32 -9.31 3.88
N GLN A 270 18.83 -10.08 2.91
CA GLN A 270 17.50 -9.88 2.32
C GLN A 270 16.36 -9.99 3.33
N LEU A 271 16.45 -10.96 4.25
CA LEU A 271 15.44 -11.11 5.31
C LEU A 271 15.49 -9.98 6.34
N ASP A 272 16.69 -9.53 6.72
CA ASP A 272 16.87 -8.39 7.63
C ASP A 272 16.36 -7.08 6.99
N LEU A 273 16.58 -6.89 5.69
CA LEU A 273 16.03 -5.75 4.93
C LEU A 273 14.49 -5.76 4.96
N CYS A 274 13.87 -6.90 4.67
CA CYS A 274 12.42 -7.02 4.70
C CYS A 274 11.84 -6.86 6.11
N LEU A 275 12.48 -7.40 7.15
CA LEU A 275 12.08 -7.17 8.55
C LEU A 275 12.11 -5.68 8.89
N SER A 276 13.20 -5.00 8.51
CA SER A 276 13.39 -3.57 8.76
C SER A 276 12.33 -2.72 8.05
N ALA A 277 12.01 -3.08 6.79
CA ALA A 277 10.93 -2.45 6.06
C ALA A 277 9.57 -2.68 6.72
N ILE A 278 9.23 -3.91 7.12
CA ILE A 278 7.97 -4.23 7.82
C ILE A 278 7.85 -3.38 9.09
N THR A 279 8.92 -3.31 9.89
CA THR A 279 8.93 -2.52 11.12
C THR A 279 8.75 -1.03 10.89
N LEU A 280 9.42 -0.47 9.86
CA LEU A 280 9.30 0.93 9.52
C LEU A 280 7.90 1.28 9.02
N LEU A 281 7.31 0.42 8.18
CA LEU A 281 5.97 0.60 7.64
C LEU A 281 4.88 0.41 8.70
N ASP A 282 5.02 -0.57 9.60
CA ASP A 282 4.14 -0.80 10.75
C ASP A 282 4.03 0.48 11.59
N MET A 283 5.17 1.08 11.94
CA MET A 283 5.18 2.34 12.67
C MET A 283 4.59 3.50 11.86
N THR A 284 4.80 3.52 10.54
CA THR A 284 4.20 4.53 9.65
C THR A 284 2.67 4.41 9.65
N VAL A 285 2.11 3.20 9.60
CA VAL A 285 0.65 2.97 9.68
C VAL A 285 0.11 3.52 11.00
N VAL A 286 0.74 3.18 12.12
CA VAL A 286 0.32 3.65 13.47
C VAL A 286 0.35 5.17 13.56
N LEU A 287 1.42 5.82 13.09
CA LEU A 287 1.63 7.27 13.23
C LEU A 287 0.87 8.11 12.20
N SER A 288 0.57 7.56 11.02
CA SER A 288 -0.26 8.24 10.02
C SER A 288 -1.77 8.10 10.29
N THR A 289 -2.16 7.21 11.20
CA THR A 289 -3.56 6.97 11.57
C THR A 289 -3.78 6.90 13.09
N ILE A 290 -3.32 7.92 13.81
CA ILE A 290 -3.36 8.01 15.28
C ILE A 290 -4.77 7.72 15.86
N ASP A 291 -5.85 7.99 15.12
CA ASP A 291 -7.24 7.74 15.55
C ASP A 291 -7.71 6.27 15.52
N HIS A 292 -6.98 5.34 14.90
CA HIS A 292 -7.47 3.97 14.67
C HIS A 292 -7.00 2.94 15.71
N ASP A 293 -6.14 3.32 16.66
CA ASP A 293 -5.62 2.47 17.76
C ASP A 293 -5.15 1.07 17.29
N LEU A 294 -4.48 1.00 16.13
CA LEU A 294 -3.96 -0.26 15.60
C LEU A 294 -2.80 -0.79 16.47
N PRO A 295 -2.80 -2.08 16.84
CA PRO A 295 -1.72 -2.66 17.63
C PRO A 295 -0.46 -2.81 16.78
N GLN A 296 0.72 -2.56 17.36
CA GLN A 296 1.99 -2.77 16.67
C GLN A 296 2.21 -4.23 16.32
N LEU A 297 2.63 -4.47 15.08
CA LEU A 297 2.90 -5.79 14.55
C LEU A 297 4.25 -6.34 15.04
N VAL A 298 5.28 -5.49 15.14
CA VAL A 298 6.64 -5.93 15.47
C VAL A 298 7.03 -5.49 16.88
N HIS A 299 7.26 -6.48 17.75
CA HIS A 299 7.83 -6.25 19.07
C HIS A 299 9.37 -6.37 19.04
N PRO A 300 10.14 -5.54 19.76
CA PRO A 300 11.60 -5.64 19.79
C PRO A 300 12.11 -7.02 20.20
N SER A 301 11.44 -7.69 21.13
CA SER A 301 11.80 -9.06 21.57
C SER A 301 11.62 -10.12 20.47
N GLN A 302 10.90 -9.82 19.39
CA GLN A 302 10.70 -10.72 18.26
C GLN A 302 11.73 -10.50 17.14
N VAL A 303 12.61 -9.50 17.27
CA VAL A 303 13.72 -9.27 16.36
C VAL A 303 14.86 -10.24 16.73
N PRO A 304 15.40 -11.04 15.79
CA PRO A 304 16.51 -11.94 16.07
C PRO A 304 17.72 -11.18 16.61
N GLN A 305 18.33 -11.65 17.70
CA GLN A 305 19.46 -10.97 18.36
C GLN A 305 20.64 -10.74 17.42
N ASP A 306 20.81 -11.62 16.44
CA ASP A 306 21.90 -11.60 15.49
C ASP A 306 21.57 -10.76 14.24
N SER A 307 20.35 -10.21 14.14
CA SER A 307 19.90 -9.35 13.03
C SER A 307 20.83 -8.16 12.80
N LEU A 308 21.08 -7.84 11.52
CA LEU A 308 21.84 -6.66 11.12
C LEU A 308 21.18 -5.35 11.57
N LEU A 309 19.87 -5.37 11.84
CA LEU A 309 19.13 -4.23 12.40
C LEU A 309 19.77 -3.73 13.70
N HIS A 310 20.25 -4.62 14.57
CA HIS A 310 20.87 -4.24 15.84
C HIS A 310 22.25 -3.60 15.68
N ARG A 311 22.89 -3.75 14.51
CA ARG A 311 24.23 -3.23 14.23
C ARG A 311 24.23 -1.82 13.66
N ALA A 312 23.05 -1.29 13.30
CA ALA A 312 22.91 0.07 12.84
C ALA A 312 23.10 1.06 13.99
N SER A 313 23.72 2.20 13.67
CA SER A 313 23.97 3.30 14.60
C SER A 313 23.14 4.53 14.23
N ASN A 314 23.09 5.51 15.14
CA ASN A 314 22.46 6.79 14.83
C ASN A 314 23.22 7.61 13.76
N ASP A 315 24.48 7.26 13.48
CA ASP A 315 25.27 7.91 12.42
C ASP A 315 24.87 7.40 11.03
N ASP A 316 24.24 6.22 10.98
CA ASP A 316 23.78 5.59 9.76
C ASP A 316 22.45 6.15 9.25
N ILE A 317 21.74 7.00 9.97
CA ILE A 317 20.37 7.42 9.57
C ILE A 317 20.38 8.23 8.26
N TYR A 318 21.42 9.05 8.06
CA TYR A 318 21.59 9.93 6.91
C TYR A 318 22.91 9.68 6.17
N GLY A 319 23.43 8.46 6.24
CA GLY A 319 24.62 8.08 5.48
C GLY A 319 24.34 8.01 3.98
N GLU A 320 25.39 7.76 3.21
CA GLU A 320 25.27 7.52 1.75
C GLU A 320 24.75 6.11 1.43
N ASP A 321 24.86 5.19 2.37
CA ASP A 321 24.44 3.80 2.23
C ASP A 321 22.95 3.62 2.57
N ALA A 322 22.11 3.47 1.55
CA ALA A 322 20.67 3.28 1.69
C ALA A 322 20.29 2.08 2.57
N VAL A 323 21.06 0.99 2.53
CA VAL A 323 20.79 -0.22 3.31
C VAL A 323 21.04 0.04 4.80
N ARG A 324 22.17 0.68 5.14
CA ARG A 324 22.43 1.11 6.52
C ARG A 324 21.41 2.14 7.01
N ASN A 325 21.01 3.06 6.14
CA ASN A 325 19.95 4.02 6.43
C ASN A 325 18.64 3.31 6.82
N LEU A 326 18.19 2.31 6.04
CA LEU A 326 16.99 1.54 6.34
C LEU A 326 17.06 0.87 7.72
N PHE A 327 18.18 0.21 8.05
CA PHE A 327 18.36 -0.43 9.35
C PHE A 327 18.27 0.56 10.50
N ALA A 328 18.93 1.71 10.38
CA ALA A 328 18.94 2.75 11.41
C ALA A 328 17.55 3.35 11.62
N ARG A 329 16.79 3.57 10.53
CA ARG A 329 15.41 4.07 10.58
C ARG A 329 14.46 3.05 11.18
N ALA A 330 14.59 1.77 10.84
CA ALA A 330 13.79 0.71 11.43
C ALA A 330 14.08 0.54 12.93
N GLN A 331 15.34 0.66 13.35
CA GLN A 331 15.72 0.65 14.76
C GLN A 331 15.11 1.85 15.52
N HIS A 332 15.06 3.03 14.89
CA HIS A 332 14.35 4.18 15.45
C HIS A 332 12.84 3.93 15.56
N ALA A 333 12.22 3.35 14.53
CA ALA A 333 10.81 2.98 14.53
C ALA A 333 10.47 1.99 15.66
N LEU A 334 11.32 0.99 15.94
CA LEU A 334 11.13 0.08 17.09
C LEU A 334 11.10 0.83 18.42
N ARG A 335 12.05 1.74 18.64
CA ARG A 335 12.14 2.53 19.87
C ARG A 335 10.90 3.40 20.06
N LEU A 336 10.44 4.06 18.99
CA LEU A 336 9.20 4.81 19.03
C LEU A 336 8.00 3.90 19.28
N GLY A 337 8.02 2.68 18.74
CA GLY A 337 7.00 1.68 18.98
C GLY A 337 6.84 1.36 20.47
N ASP A 338 7.96 1.08 21.15
CA ASP A 338 8.00 0.84 22.59
C ASP A 338 7.50 2.03 23.42
N MET A 339 7.91 3.24 23.03
CA MET A 339 7.42 4.47 23.66
C MET A 339 5.92 4.62 23.48
N SER A 340 5.38 4.46 22.27
CA SER A 340 3.93 4.53 22.00
C SER A 340 3.13 3.51 22.80
N ARG A 341 3.64 2.29 22.98
CA ARG A 341 2.97 1.28 23.83
C ARG A 341 3.00 1.69 25.30
N SER A 342 4.13 2.20 25.78
CA SER A 342 4.26 2.71 27.13
C SER A 342 3.30 3.87 27.39
N ILE A 343 3.14 4.80 26.43
CA ILE A 343 2.16 5.89 26.46
C ILE A 343 0.72 5.34 26.55
N GLY A 344 0.41 4.33 25.74
CA GLY A 344 -0.93 3.72 25.72
C GLY A 344 -1.31 3.10 27.07
N SER A 345 -0.37 2.41 27.71
CA SER A 345 -0.59 1.71 28.99
C SER A 345 -0.40 2.57 30.24
N SER A 346 0.32 3.70 30.15
CA SER A 346 0.69 4.47 31.34
C SER A 346 -0.48 5.29 31.90
N THR A 347 -0.55 5.32 33.22
CA THR A 347 -1.36 6.26 34.02
C THR A 347 -0.49 7.26 34.79
N ASP A 348 0.84 7.14 34.68
CA ASP A 348 1.83 7.94 35.40
C ASP A 348 2.33 9.10 34.53
N LEU A 349 2.11 10.33 35.01
CA LEU A 349 2.54 11.54 34.32
C LEU A 349 4.08 11.66 34.29
N ALA A 350 4.79 11.15 35.31
CA ALA A 350 6.25 11.23 35.34
C ALA A 350 6.89 10.35 34.24
N GLN A 351 6.29 9.19 33.96
CA GLN A 351 6.70 8.35 32.84
C GLN A 351 6.45 9.06 31.50
N CYS A 352 5.31 9.74 31.34
CA CYS A 352 4.98 10.52 30.16
C CYS A 352 5.99 11.67 29.92
N GLU A 353 6.37 12.40 30.97
CA GLU A 353 7.40 13.44 30.90
C GLU A 353 8.79 12.90 30.54
N ALA A 354 9.15 11.72 31.06
CA ALA A 354 10.42 11.07 30.72
C ALA A 354 10.47 10.66 29.23
N ILE A 355 9.34 10.17 28.69
CA ILE A 355 9.21 9.85 27.27
C ILE A 355 9.31 11.13 26.43
N GLU A 356 8.58 12.19 26.79
CA GLU A 356 8.66 13.50 26.12
C GLU A 356 10.11 14.00 26.04
N LYS A 357 10.82 14.02 27.17
CA LYS A 357 12.22 14.44 27.25
C LYS A 357 13.12 13.60 26.34
N THR A 358 12.86 12.29 26.26
CA THR A 358 13.61 11.38 25.39
C THR A 358 13.37 11.71 23.91
N ILE A 359 12.12 11.97 23.52
CA ILE A 359 11.76 12.35 22.16
C ILE A 359 12.44 13.68 21.76
N TYR A 360 12.37 14.71 22.61
CA TYR A 360 13.07 15.98 22.34
C TYR A 360 14.59 15.83 22.28
N GLY A 361 15.17 14.99 23.14
CA GLY A 361 16.59 14.67 23.09
C GLY A 361 17.01 14.02 21.77
N GLN A 362 16.18 13.11 21.23
CA GLN A 362 16.41 12.49 19.92
C GLN A 362 16.30 13.52 18.78
N ILE A 363 15.24 14.33 18.77
CA ILE A 363 15.05 15.40 17.77
C ILE A 363 16.25 16.36 17.79
N GLY A 364 16.66 16.82 18.97
CA GLY A 364 17.83 17.70 19.13
C GLY A 364 19.13 17.06 18.64
N SER A 365 19.34 15.76 18.91
CA SER A 365 20.50 15.00 18.41
C SER A 365 20.51 14.91 16.88
N TYR A 366 19.35 14.69 16.24
CA TYR A 366 19.27 14.63 14.78
C TYR A 366 19.47 16.00 14.13
N ILE A 367 18.93 17.05 14.74
CA ILE A 367 19.13 18.42 14.26
C ILE A 367 20.62 18.82 14.37
N SER A 368 21.28 18.56 15.49
CA SER A 368 22.68 18.95 15.69
C SER A 368 23.64 18.23 14.74
N LYS A 369 23.43 16.92 14.50
CA LYS A 369 24.22 16.14 13.55
C LYS A 369 24.10 16.60 12.10
N THR A 370 23.03 17.32 11.76
CA THR A 370 22.74 17.77 10.40
C THR A 370 23.01 19.26 10.19
N GLN A 371 23.52 19.98 11.20
CA GLN A 371 23.87 21.40 11.10
C GLN A 371 24.96 21.66 10.03
N GLY A 372 24.73 22.66 9.16
CA GLY A 372 25.66 23.06 8.11
C GLY A 372 25.53 22.29 6.79
N GLY A 373 24.79 21.18 6.76
CA GLY A 373 24.32 20.56 5.52
C GLY A 373 23.05 21.23 4.99
N ARG A 374 22.65 20.98 3.74
CA ARG A 374 21.26 21.23 3.32
C ARG A 374 20.38 20.34 4.22
N PHE A 375 19.66 20.86 5.22
CA PHE A 375 18.63 20.17 6.06
C PHE A 375 17.64 21.27 6.58
N PRO A 376 16.39 20.97 7.04
CA PRO A 376 16.11 19.79 7.85
C PRO A 376 14.77 19.04 7.76
N LEU A 377 14.71 17.82 8.34
CA LEU A 377 13.53 17.04 8.81
C LEU A 377 13.16 15.78 7.99
N CYS A 378 13.80 14.68 8.36
CA CYS A 378 13.63 13.33 7.81
C CYS A 378 12.43 12.54 8.38
N GLU A 379 12.25 11.29 7.94
CA GLU A 379 11.25 10.37 8.52
C GLU A 379 11.40 10.17 10.03
N THR A 380 12.63 10.14 10.58
CA THR A 380 12.82 9.87 12.00
C THR A 380 12.36 11.03 12.87
N VAL A 381 12.58 12.28 12.44
CA VAL A 381 12.04 13.46 13.13
C VAL A 381 10.53 13.55 12.94
N ALA A 382 10.03 13.35 11.72
CA ALA A 382 8.59 13.33 11.46
C ALA A 382 7.86 12.28 12.32
N MET A 383 8.41 11.06 12.41
CA MET A 383 7.89 10.00 13.27
C MET A 383 7.97 10.38 14.76
N SER A 384 9.09 10.95 15.21
CA SER A 384 9.26 11.41 16.60
C SER A 384 8.25 12.50 16.97
N LEU A 385 8.01 13.48 16.09
CA LEU A 385 6.98 14.50 16.26
C LEU A 385 5.57 13.89 16.26
N SER A 386 5.33 12.88 15.43
CA SER A 386 4.04 12.17 15.42
C SER A 386 3.81 11.38 16.72
N THR A 387 4.84 10.72 17.26
CA THR A 387 4.78 10.07 18.59
C THR A 387 4.52 11.10 19.69
N LEU A 388 5.07 12.32 19.57
CA LEU A 388 4.77 13.41 20.49
C LEU A 388 3.29 13.83 20.42
N MET A 389 2.67 13.85 19.23
CA MET A 389 1.23 14.10 19.11
C MET A 389 0.39 13.00 19.74
N VAL A 390 0.81 11.72 19.64
CA VAL A 390 0.17 10.61 20.36
C VAL A 390 0.22 10.84 21.88
N LEU A 391 1.38 11.26 22.40
CA LEU A 391 1.56 11.60 23.81
C LEU A 391 0.66 12.76 24.23
N TYR A 392 0.69 13.87 23.50
CA TYR A 392 -0.08 15.08 23.82
C TYR A 392 -1.58 14.84 23.77
N ARG A 393 -2.06 14.00 22.84
CA ARG A 393 -3.45 13.55 22.82
C ARG A 393 -3.80 12.76 24.07
N LYS A 394 -2.94 11.84 24.50
CA LYS A 394 -3.18 10.99 25.68
C LYS A 394 -3.25 11.79 26.97
N THR A 395 -2.40 12.81 27.12
CA THR A 395 -2.27 13.60 28.36
C THR A 395 -3.08 14.89 28.35
N ASN A 396 -3.79 15.22 27.27
CA ASN A 396 -4.41 16.54 27.06
C ASN A 396 -3.41 17.69 27.31
N TYR A 397 -2.17 17.48 26.84
CA TYR A 397 -1.02 18.32 27.19
C TYR A 397 -1.23 19.80 26.81
N LEU A 398 -1.64 20.06 25.56
CA LEU A 398 -1.75 21.43 25.04
C LEU A 398 -2.78 22.27 25.81
N THR A 399 -3.89 21.66 26.24
CA THR A 399 -4.89 22.32 27.09
C THR A 399 -4.35 22.59 28.49
N SER A 400 -3.61 21.64 29.05
CA SER A 400 -3.06 21.72 30.41
C SER A 400 -1.84 22.66 30.50
N ALA A 401 -1.14 22.87 29.39
CA ALA A 401 -0.01 23.78 29.28
C ALA A 401 -0.41 25.26 29.36
N VAL A 402 -1.71 25.59 29.24
CA VAL A 402 -2.26 26.95 29.38
C VAL A 402 -2.19 27.37 30.86
N GLY A 403 -1.00 27.77 31.31
CA GLY A 403 -0.75 28.22 32.67
C GLY A 403 0.65 27.89 33.21
N ASP A 404 1.36 26.93 32.60
CA ASP A 404 2.75 26.60 32.95
C ASP A 404 3.71 27.08 31.86
N ALA A 405 4.61 28.01 32.19
CA ALA A 405 5.51 28.63 31.23
C ALA A 405 6.43 27.61 30.54
N LYS A 406 6.89 26.59 31.27
CA LYS A 406 7.78 25.56 30.72
C LYS A 406 7.05 24.65 29.73
N SER A 407 5.87 24.16 30.09
CA SER A 407 5.04 23.31 29.23
C SER A 407 4.55 24.09 28.00
N ASN A 408 4.24 25.38 28.16
CA ASN A 408 3.88 26.24 27.04
C ASN A 408 5.05 26.43 26.05
N MET A 409 6.27 26.63 26.55
CA MET A 409 7.46 26.67 25.69
C MET A 409 7.68 25.37 24.92
N ALA A 410 7.50 24.21 25.56
CA ALA A 410 7.61 22.90 24.91
C ALA A 410 6.53 22.73 23.83
N ALA A 411 5.27 23.02 24.16
CA ALA A 411 4.16 23.01 23.21
C ALA A 411 4.42 23.92 21.99
N THR A 412 4.89 25.14 22.22
CA THR A 412 5.24 26.11 21.16
C THR A 412 6.39 25.60 20.30
N CYS A 413 7.39 24.93 20.90
CA CYS A 413 8.48 24.30 20.18
C CYS A 413 7.99 23.18 19.26
N ALA A 414 7.14 22.27 19.75
CA ALA A 414 6.54 21.22 18.94
C ALA A 414 5.68 21.78 17.80
N TYR A 415 4.87 22.81 18.08
CA TYR A 415 4.07 23.51 17.09
C TYR A 415 4.94 24.02 15.93
N ASN A 416 5.94 24.84 16.26
CA ASN A 416 6.83 25.45 15.27
C ASN A 416 7.58 24.38 14.47
N LEU A 417 8.12 23.35 15.16
CA LEU A 417 8.80 22.26 14.48
C LEU A 417 7.90 21.56 13.46
N ILE A 418 6.66 21.19 13.83
CA ILE A 418 5.74 20.49 12.92
C ILE A 418 5.38 21.37 11.72
N ILE A 419 4.97 22.62 11.97
CA ILE A 419 4.51 23.53 10.92
C ILE A 419 5.66 23.93 9.98
N ASP A 420 6.82 24.31 10.52
CA ASP A 420 7.96 24.67 9.70
C ASP A 420 8.48 23.46 8.89
N THR A 421 8.42 22.26 9.47
CA THR A 421 8.73 21.04 8.70
C THR A 421 7.78 20.88 7.52
N CYS A 422 6.47 20.97 7.79
CA CYS A 422 5.44 20.81 6.76
C CYS A 422 5.64 21.82 5.63
N ARG A 423 5.94 23.07 5.98
CA ARG A 423 6.24 24.15 5.05
C ARG A 423 7.44 23.83 4.16
N VAL A 424 8.58 23.49 4.76
CA VAL A 424 9.83 23.22 4.04
C VAL A 424 9.68 22.01 3.11
N GLU A 425 9.11 20.90 3.60
CA GLU A 425 8.97 19.68 2.81
C GLU A 425 7.96 19.84 1.67
N SER A 426 6.89 20.62 1.89
CA SER A 426 5.93 20.94 0.82
C SER A 426 6.57 21.76 -0.30
N GLU A 427 7.39 22.76 0.04
CA GLU A 427 8.12 23.58 -0.93
C GLU A 427 9.14 22.76 -1.71
N LEU A 428 9.86 21.85 -1.03
CA LEU A 428 10.80 20.94 -1.68
C LEU A 428 10.10 19.99 -2.65
N LEU A 429 8.95 19.43 -2.24
CA LEU A 429 8.14 18.55 -3.08
C LEU A 429 7.60 19.28 -4.31
N GLN A 430 7.14 20.53 -4.17
CA GLN A 430 6.70 21.36 -5.29
C GLN A 430 7.84 21.67 -6.27
N ARG A 431 9.05 21.91 -5.77
CA ARG A 431 10.22 22.26 -6.60
C ARG A 431 10.83 21.06 -7.33
N HIS A 432 10.89 19.90 -6.70
CA HIS A 432 11.66 18.75 -7.20
C HIS A 432 10.79 17.55 -7.60
N GLY A 433 9.50 17.57 -7.27
CA GLY A 433 8.59 16.44 -7.49
C GLY A 433 8.97 15.21 -6.66
N TRP A 434 8.39 14.07 -7.04
CA TRP A 434 8.52 12.79 -6.33
C TRP A 434 9.74 11.96 -6.73
N HIS A 435 10.51 12.41 -7.72
CA HIS A 435 11.72 11.73 -8.20
C HIS A 435 12.98 12.12 -7.42
N ASN A 436 12.84 12.96 -6.39
CA ASN A 436 13.97 13.39 -5.58
C ASN A 436 14.35 12.28 -4.59
N SER A 437 15.38 11.52 -4.97
CA SER A 437 15.88 10.37 -4.23
C SER A 437 16.54 10.72 -2.89
N ARG A 438 16.77 11.99 -2.57
CA ARG A 438 17.40 12.38 -1.30
C ARG A 438 16.42 12.93 -0.28
N ARG A 439 15.30 13.55 -0.70
CA ARG A 439 14.20 14.16 0.13
C ARG A 439 12.99 14.58 -0.70
N PRO A 440 11.77 14.69 -0.14
CA PRO A 440 11.27 14.09 1.11
C PRO A 440 11.17 12.56 1.01
N CYS A 441 11.36 11.85 2.13
CA CYS A 441 10.98 10.44 2.19
C CYS A 441 9.45 10.34 2.39
N PHE A 442 8.78 9.66 1.46
CA PHE A 442 7.34 9.39 1.45
C PHE A 442 6.75 9.06 2.83
N LEU A 443 7.40 8.18 3.60
CA LEU A 443 6.93 7.75 4.92
C LEU A 443 6.90 8.88 5.96
N GLY A 444 7.94 9.75 5.93
CA GLY A 444 8.00 10.92 6.81
C GLY A 444 6.87 11.90 6.54
N LEU A 445 6.54 12.14 5.27
CA LEU A 445 5.41 12.99 4.89
C LEU A 445 4.07 12.43 5.36
N CYS A 446 3.84 11.12 5.23
CA CYS A 446 2.63 10.48 5.73
C CYS A 446 2.42 10.75 7.24
N CYS A 447 3.47 10.57 8.04
CA CYS A 447 3.43 10.81 9.48
C CYS A 447 3.27 12.30 9.82
N LEU A 448 4.08 13.16 9.20
CA LEU A 448 4.10 14.60 9.51
C LEU A 448 2.79 15.30 9.16
N LEU A 449 2.22 15.00 8.00
CA LEU A 449 0.95 15.59 7.58
C LEU A 449 -0.19 15.16 8.51
N ALA A 450 -0.20 13.89 8.94
CA ALA A 450 -1.13 13.41 9.95
C ALA A 450 -0.92 14.14 11.29
N ALA A 451 0.32 14.22 11.77
CA ALA A 451 0.67 14.93 13.00
C ALA A 451 0.22 16.40 12.97
N SER A 452 0.30 17.07 11.82
CA SER A 452 -0.14 18.47 11.66
C SER A 452 -1.65 18.62 11.76
N VAL A 453 -2.42 17.68 11.19
CA VAL A 453 -3.88 17.65 11.35
C VAL A 453 -4.28 17.32 12.80
N HIS A 454 -3.51 16.48 13.49
CA HIS A 454 -3.73 16.22 14.91
C HIS A 454 -3.37 17.42 15.79
N LEU A 455 -2.31 18.14 15.46
CA LEU A 455 -1.93 19.37 16.14
C LEU A 455 -3.08 20.39 16.09
N ASP A 456 -3.70 20.58 14.91
CA ASP A 456 -4.89 21.43 14.75
C ASP A 456 -6.02 21.05 15.72
N LYS A 457 -6.35 19.74 15.80
CA LYS A 457 -7.39 19.23 16.71
C LYS A 457 -7.04 19.38 18.20
N LEU A 458 -5.75 19.35 18.55
CA LEU A 458 -5.28 19.43 19.94
C LEU A 458 -5.10 20.87 20.42
N CYS A 459 -4.86 21.82 19.51
CA CYS A 459 -4.78 23.24 19.83
C CYS A 459 -6.17 23.77 20.26
N PRO A 460 -6.29 24.47 21.40
CA PRO A 460 -7.59 24.94 21.90
C PRO A 460 -8.40 25.80 20.92
N ASN A 461 -7.69 26.55 20.06
CA ASN A 461 -8.29 27.44 19.05
C ASN A 461 -8.01 26.97 17.61
N GLY A 462 -7.53 25.74 17.41
CA GLY A 462 -7.00 25.30 16.12
C GLY A 462 -5.63 25.91 15.77
N LEU A 463 -5.14 25.63 14.57
CA LEU A 463 -3.96 26.29 14.00
C LEU A 463 -4.25 27.76 13.65
N GLU A 464 -3.20 28.59 13.59
CA GLU A 464 -3.32 29.95 13.07
C GLU A 464 -3.77 29.93 11.59
N ASP A 465 -4.55 30.92 11.17
CA ASP A 465 -5.14 30.99 9.82
C ASP A 465 -4.11 30.88 8.68
N GLY A 466 -2.89 31.39 8.90
CA GLY A 466 -1.78 31.26 7.96
C GLY A 466 -1.34 29.81 7.80
N ASP A 467 -1.10 29.14 8.92
CA ASP A 467 -0.60 27.77 8.97
C ASP A 467 -1.67 26.75 8.55
N ALA A 468 -2.93 26.98 8.93
CA ALA A 468 -4.06 26.17 8.48
C ALA A 468 -4.23 26.22 6.95
N ARG A 469 -4.09 27.41 6.33
CA ARG A 469 -4.12 27.54 4.86
C ARG A 469 -2.96 26.83 4.19
N GLN A 470 -1.76 26.94 4.76
CA GLN A 470 -0.58 26.26 4.24
C GLN A 470 -0.70 24.74 4.34
N LEU A 471 -1.21 24.22 5.46
CA LEU A 471 -1.46 22.79 5.63
C LEU A 471 -2.48 22.27 4.60
N ARG A 472 -3.56 23.01 4.33
CA ARG A 472 -4.52 22.65 3.28
C ARG A 472 -3.87 22.58 1.89
N GLN A 473 -3.00 23.53 1.57
CA GLN A 473 -2.24 23.51 0.31
C GLN A 473 -1.29 22.32 0.23
N ALA A 474 -0.56 22.02 1.31
CA ALA A 474 0.33 20.87 1.41
C ALA A 474 -0.43 19.55 1.18
N LEU A 475 -1.54 19.36 1.88
CA LEU A 475 -2.38 18.17 1.74
C LEU A 475 -2.99 18.03 0.34
N THR A 476 -3.41 19.15 -0.28
CA THR A 476 -3.92 19.15 -1.65
C THR A 476 -2.82 18.75 -2.64
N GLY A 477 -1.61 19.30 -2.48
CA GLY A 477 -0.45 18.92 -3.28
C GLY A 477 -0.08 17.44 -3.12
N PHE A 478 -0.10 16.94 -1.88
CA PHE A 478 0.12 15.52 -1.58
C PHE A 478 -0.94 14.61 -2.24
N SER A 479 -2.21 15.05 -2.26
CA SER A 479 -3.34 14.33 -2.86
C SER A 479 -3.25 14.13 -4.37
N SER A 480 -2.40 14.91 -5.05
CA SER A 480 -2.08 14.69 -6.47
C SER A 480 -1.48 13.30 -6.74
N ARG A 481 -0.76 12.74 -5.76
CA ARG A 481 -0.12 11.42 -5.84
C ARG A 481 -0.69 10.42 -4.83
N TRP A 482 -1.18 10.86 -3.69
CA TRP A 482 -1.47 9.98 -2.56
C TRP A 482 -2.80 10.37 -1.89
N LYS A 483 -3.80 9.49 -1.99
CA LYS A 483 -5.17 9.77 -1.48
C LYS A 483 -5.25 9.91 0.04
N LEU A 484 -4.19 9.57 0.78
CA LEU A 484 -4.07 9.92 2.20
C LEU A 484 -4.24 11.43 2.43
N GLY A 485 -3.78 12.30 1.51
CA GLY A 485 -4.00 13.74 1.64
C GLY A 485 -5.50 14.12 1.65
N ASP A 486 -6.31 13.49 0.79
CA ASP A 486 -7.78 13.68 0.76
C ASP A 486 -8.46 13.15 2.04
N VAL A 487 -7.91 12.09 2.64
CA VAL A 487 -8.37 11.58 3.95
C VAL A 487 -8.10 12.61 5.04
N LEU A 488 -6.88 13.14 5.09
CA LEU A 488 -6.44 14.13 6.08
C LEU A 488 -7.14 15.49 5.90
N LEU A 489 -7.40 15.93 4.65
CA LEU A 489 -8.19 17.15 4.37
C LEU A 489 -9.60 17.06 4.95
N ARG A 490 -10.26 15.91 4.81
CA ARG A 490 -11.59 15.68 5.39
C ARG A 490 -11.55 15.72 6.91
N GLN A 491 -10.49 15.19 7.53
CA GLN A 491 -10.32 15.26 8.98
C GLN A 491 -10.08 16.68 9.48
N LEU A 492 -9.35 17.50 8.72
CA LEU A 492 -9.12 18.92 9.02
C LEU A 492 -10.41 19.76 8.86
N GLY A 493 -11.25 19.46 7.86
CA GLY A 493 -12.51 20.17 7.62
C GLY A 493 -13.66 19.81 8.57
N ASN A 494 -13.65 18.61 9.17
CA ASN A 494 -14.69 18.18 10.11
C ASN A 494 -14.58 18.84 11.50
N GLY A 495 -13.62 19.73 11.73
CA GLY A 495 -13.48 20.52 12.96
C GLY A 495 -14.59 21.56 13.20
N ASP A 496 -15.33 21.95 12.16
CA ASP A 496 -16.38 22.99 12.23
C ASP A 496 -17.83 22.46 12.29
N GLY A 497 -18.01 21.15 12.50
CA GLY A 497 -19.31 20.47 12.33
C GLY A 497 -20.28 20.45 13.52
N ASN A 498 -19.97 21.06 14.67
CA ASN A 498 -20.86 21.03 15.85
C ASN A 498 -20.96 22.35 16.64
N GLY A 499 -20.48 23.48 16.09
CA GLY A 499 -20.42 24.76 16.80
C GLY A 499 -21.28 25.91 16.25
N PHE A 500 -21.80 25.80 15.03
CA PHE A 500 -22.31 26.98 14.30
C PHE A 500 -23.82 27.07 14.03
N GLU A 501 -24.64 26.10 14.47
CA GLU A 501 -26.11 26.15 14.27
C GLU A 501 -26.95 26.45 15.53
N GLN A 502 -26.35 26.75 16.69
CA GLN A 502 -27.12 27.10 17.91
C GLN A 502 -26.89 28.49 18.50
N ARG A 503 -26.14 29.39 17.84
CA ARG A 503 -25.91 30.76 18.33
C ARG A 503 -26.66 31.88 17.61
N ALA A 504 -27.63 31.55 16.75
CA ALA A 504 -28.38 32.55 15.98
C ALA A 504 -29.86 32.75 16.40
N SER A 505 -30.27 32.32 17.60
CA SER A 505 -31.67 32.49 18.04
C SER A 505 -31.86 32.94 19.49
N LEU A 506 -30.92 33.72 20.05
CA LEU A 506 -31.13 34.44 21.31
C LEU A 506 -30.43 35.80 21.27
N SER A 507 -30.98 36.74 20.49
CA SER A 507 -30.76 38.17 20.71
C SER A 507 -31.90 39.01 20.12
N GLY A 508 -32.95 39.17 20.94
CA GLY A 508 -33.72 40.40 21.12
C GLY A 508 -35.04 40.54 20.34
N PRO A 509 -35.88 41.52 20.72
CA PRO A 509 -36.04 42.21 22.01
C PRO A 509 -37.04 41.53 22.95
#